data_AF-A0A518GYN2-F1
#
_entry.id   AF-A0A518GYN2-F1
#
_cell.length_a   1.000
_cell.length_b   1.000
_cell.length_c   1.000
_cell.angle_alpha   90.00
_cell.angle_beta   90.00
_cell.angle_gamma   90.00
#
_symmetry.space_group_name_H-M   'P 1'
#
loop_
_entity.id
_entity.type
_entity.pdbx_description
1 polymer ?
#
loop_
_entity_poly.entity_id
_entity_poly.type
_entity_poly.pdbx_seq_one_letter_code
_entity_poly.pdbx_strand_id
1 'polypeptide(L)'
;MTKPDDVAFISKGTVGRVGYLRPDQPEVVFAPQVCYWRVINQGCIHPRFLYYMLTGPEFQANLHAVKTHGSMVADYVSLADQHAFVLTLPPIDIQADIGRILGSLDDKIDLNRRMNATLEAIARTLFRSWFLDFDPVRAKMEGRQPPVIDSETAALFPSSFADSSLGPIPEGWAVGPLLDQAGLISGGTPKTSESAYWDGGIPWASAKDVSQCGDAFLINTERSITDLGLANSSTKIIPKLSTVVVARGATTGRFTMFGGDIAMNQTCYALRSRTGHHFYLNSLFRELVDDLIHAAHGSVFDTITTTTFERAKVILPPPEVQTCFELRVSSLFGRVLANLNESRTLVALRDTLLPKLLSGEVRVKHAEQLVESRP
;
A
#
# COMPACT_ATOMS: atom_id res chain seq x y z
N MET A 1 -3.94 -22.41 22.12
CA MET A 1 -3.25 -21.19 21.65
C MET A 1 -2.51 -21.51 20.36
N THR A 2 -2.42 -20.51 19.49
CA THR A 2 -1.65 -20.60 18.24
C THR A 2 -0.16 -20.71 18.57
N LYS A 3 0.62 -21.25 17.65
CA LYS A 3 2.07 -21.44 17.79
C LYS A 3 2.76 -21.04 16.48
N PRO A 4 4.05 -20.69 16.53
CA PRO A 4 4.89 -20.63 15.34
C PRO A 4 4.67 -21.84 14.43
N ASP A 5 4.69 -21.58 13.12
CA ASP A 5 4.45 -22.51 12.03
C ASP A 5 3.01 -23.01 11.84
N ASP A 6 2.05 -22.53 12.63
CA ASP A 6 0.64 -22.76 12.35
C ASP A 6 0.25 -22.14 11.00
N VAL A 7 -0.49 -22.88 10.19
CA VAL A 7 -1.03 -22.36 8.92
C VAL A 7 -2.51 -22.06 9.12
N ALA A 8 -2.84 -20.78 9.17
CA ALA A 8 -4.21 -20.29 9.32
C ALA A 8 -4.98 -20.40 7.99
N PHE A 9 -6.27 -20.69 8.09
CA PHE A 9 -7.17 -20.85 6.97
C PHE A 9 -8.54 -20.25 7.31
N ILE A 10 -9.06 -19.38 6.44
CA ILE A 10 -10.43 -18.84 6.59
C ILE A 10 -11.42 -19.92 6.14
N SER A 11 -12.21 -20.45 7.08
CA SER A 11 -13.17 -21.54 6.87
C SER A 11 -14.60 -21.06 6.67
N LYS A 12 -14.91 -19.78 6.94
CA LYS A 12 -16.23 -19.17 6.71
C LYS A 12 -16.12 -17.78 6.09
N GLY A 13 -16.99 -17.46 5.13
CA GLY A 13 -17.01 -16.16 4.45
C GLY A 13 -16.04 -16.12 3.26
N THR A 14 -14.89 -15.46 3.40
CA THR A 14 -13.86 -15.41 2.32
C THR A 14 -13.00 -16.67 2.31
N VAL A 15 -13.66 -17.82 2.15
CA VAL A 15 -13.05 -19.14 2.26
C VAL A 15 -11.92 -19.33 1.23
N GLY A 16 -10.79 -19.86 1.68
CA GLY A 16 -9.63 -20.14 0.81
C GLY A 16 -8.42 -19.27 1.07
N ARG A 17 -8.56 -18.19 1.84
CA ARG A 17 -7.42 -17.38 2.25
C ARG A 17 -6.61 -18.11 3.31
N VAL A 18 -5.31 -18.22 3.06
CA VAL A 18 -4.35 -18.92 3.91
C VAL A 18 -3.32 -17.92 4.43
N GLY A 19 -2.97 -18.04 5.71
CA GLY A 19 -1.89 -17.28 6.34
C GLY A 19 -0.90 -18.23 7.00
N TYR A 20 0.36 -17.83 7.09
CA TYR A 20 1.40 -18.59 7.79
C TYR A 20 1.81 -17.84 9.05
N LEU A 21 1.80 -18.55 10.18
CA LEU A 21 2.19 -17.97 11.46
C LEU A 21 3.71 -18.05 11.61
N ARG A 22 4.41 -16.94 11.40
CA ARG A 22 5.86 -16.88 11.46
C ARG A 22 6.40 -17.01 12.89
N PRO A 23 7.65 -17.49 13.07
CA PRO A 23 8.26 -17.60 14.38
C PRO A 23 8.53 -16.25 15.09
N ASP A 24 8.70 -15.17 14.33
CA ASP A 24 9.12 -13.85 14.84
C ASP A 24 7.95 -12.91 15.18
N GLN A 25 6.71 -13.34 15.02
CA GLN A 25 5.53 -12.51 15.30
C GLN A 25 4.86 -12.88 16.64
N PRO A 26 4.12 -11.94 17.26
CA PRO A 26 3.41 -12.20 18.50
C PRO A 26 2.36 -13.32 18.37
N GLU A 27 2.04 -13.95 19.49
CA GLU A 27 0.89 -14.87 19.54
C GLU A 27 -0.41 -14.16 19.14
N VAL A 28 -1.23 -14.83 18.35
CA VAL A 28 -2.50 -14.28 17.85
C VAL A 28 -3.67 -15.17 18.24
N VAL A 29 -4.80 -14.54 18.56
CA VAL A 29 -6.08 -15.25 18.72
C VAL A 29 -6.87 -15.08 17.43
N PHE A 30 -7.22 -16.20 16.80
CA PHE A 30 -8.00 -16.18 15.58
C PHE A 30 -9.49 -15.92 15.85
N ALA A 31 -10.11 -15.17 14.95
CA ALA A 31 -11.55 -15.01 14.95
C ALA A 31 -12.24 -16.37 14.66
N PRO A 32 -13.51 -16.58 15.08
CA PRO A 32 -14.20 -17.87 14.93
C PRO A 32 -14.31 -18.39 13.48
N GLN A 33 -14.18 -17.51 12.49
CA GLN A 33 -14.22 -17.87 11.06
C GLN A 33 -12.88 -18.40 10.52
N VAL A 34 -11.84 -18.46 11.36
CA VAL A 34 -10.48 -18.86 10.99
C VAL A 34 -10.10 -20.09 11.81
N CYS A 35 -9.73 -21.17 11.15
CA CYS A 35 -9.07 -22.30 11.78
C CYS A 35 -7.58 -22.33 11.41
N TYR A 36 -6.83 -23.24 12.00
CA TYR A 36 -5.42 -23.41 11.69
C TYR A 36 -5.08 -24.89 11.59
N TRP A 37 -4.12 -25.20 10.72
CA TRP A 37 -3.53 -26.51 10.54
C TRP A 37 -2.12 -26.48 11.16
N ARG A 38 -1.83 -27.47 11.99
CA ARG A 38 -0.53 -27.62 12.66
C ARG A 38 0.11 -28.92 12.22
N VAL A 39 1.36 -28.84 11.79
CA VAL A 39 2.16 -30.04 11.55
C VAL A 39 2.47 -30.73 12.87
N ILE A 40 1.94 -31.94 13.05
CA ILE A 40 2.21 -32.79 14.24
C ILE A 40 3.47 -33.64 14.01
N ASN A 41 3.68 -34.13 12.79
CA ASN A 41 4.84 -34.95 12.42
C ASN A 41 5.66 -34.27 11.30
N GLN A 42 6.76 -33.63 11.69
CA GLN A 42 7.66 -32.92 10.76
C GLN A 42 8.48 -33.85 9.86
N GLY A 43 8.51 -35.16 10.14
CA GLY A 43 9.11 -36.14 9.23
C GLY A 43 8.22 -36.45 8.02
N CYS A 44 6.92 -36.13 8.09
CA CYS A 44 5.97 -36.33 7.00
C CYS A 44 5.66 -35.05 6.23
N ILE A 45 5.52 -33.92 6.93
CA ILE A 45 5.20 -32.63 6.33
C ILE A 45 6.17 -31.57 6.84
N HIS A 46 6.85 -30.87 5.95
CA HIS A 46 7.66 -29.71 6.33
C HIS A 46 6.72 -28.53 6.69
N PRO A 47 6.87 -27.86 7.86
CA PRO A 47 5.89 -26.86 8.31
C PRO A 47 5.67 -25.71 7.32
N ARG A 48 6.74 -25.19 6.72
CA ARG A 48 6.64 -24.15 5.71
C ARG A 48 6.05 -24.63 4.39
N PHE A 49 6.22 -25.91 4.06
CA PHE A 49 5.61 -26.51 2.87
C PHE A 49 4.10 -26.61 3.00
N LEU A 50 3.59 -26.88 4.21
CA LEU A 50 2.14 -26.89 4.47
C LEU A 50 1.49 -25.59 3.99
N TYR A 51 2.08 -24.43 4.28
CA TYR A 51 1.57 -23.14 3.79
C TYR A 51 1.43 -23.13 2.26
N TYR A 52 2.49 -23.49 1.54
CA TYR A 52 2.50 -23.50 0.07
C TYR A 52 1.52 -24.51 -0.51
N MET A 53 1.41 -25.69 0.10
CA MET A 53 0.43 -26.70 -0.28
C MET A 53 -1.00 -26.18 -0.14
N LEU A 54 -1.34 -25.51 0.97
CA LEU A 54 -2.67 -24.93 1.18
C LEU A 54 -2.95 -23.72 0.26
N THR A 55 -1.93 -23.03 -0.23
CA THR A 55 -2.08 -22.01 -1.29
C THR A 55 -2.10 -22.60 -2.69
N GLY A 56 -1.73 -23.87 -2.84
CA GLY A 56 -1.57 -24.56 -4.12
C GLY A 56 -2.89 -24.99 -4.78
N PRO A 57 -2.84 -25.33 -6.08
CA PRO A 57 -4.02 -25.62 -6.88
C PRO A 57 -4.82 -26.84 -6.40
N GLU A 58 -4.15 -27.89 -5.91
CA GLU A 58 -4.81 -29.11 -5.42
C GLU A 58 -5.70 -28.82 -4.21
N PHE A 59 -5.19 -28.09 -3.22
CA PHE A 59 -5.97 -27.71 -2.05
C PHE A 59 -7.11 -26.76 -2.42
N GLN A 60 -6.86 -25.77 -3.28
CA GLN A 60 -7.91 -24.85 -3.73
C GLN A 60 -9.01 -25.60 -4.50
N ALA A 61 -8.68 -26.61 -5.31
CA ALA A 61 -9.66 -27.47 -5.97
C ALA A 61 -10.49 -28.28 -4.96
N ASN A 62 -9.85 -28.86 -3.93
CA ASN A 62 -10.54 -29.56 -2.85
C ASN A 62 -11.52 -28.62 -2.12
N LEU A 63 -11.11 -27.39 -1.81
CA LEU A 63 -11.99 -26.38 -1.24
C LEU A 63 -13.18 -26.10 -2.15
N HIS A 64 -12.96 -25.87 -3.44
CA HIS A 64 -14.03 -25.60 -4.40
C HIS A 64 -15.04 -26.76 -4.52
N ALA A 65 -14.58 -28.01 -4.37
CA ALA A 65 -15.43 -29.19 -4.44
C ALA A 65 -16.36 -29.34 -3.22
N VAL A 66 -15.90 -28.95 -2.02
CA VAL A 66 -16.67 -29.10 -0.78
C VAL A 66 -17.35 -27.81 -0.32
N LYS A 67 -16.96 -26.66 -0.89
CA LYS A 67 -17.64 -25.37 -0.68
C LYS A 67 -19.12 -25.55 -0.99
N THR A 68 -19.94 -25.47 0.06
CA THR A 68 -21.37 -25.78 -0.04
C THR A 68 -22.08 -24.72 -0.90
N HIS A 69 -22.64 -25.13 -2.05
CA HIS A 69 -23.56 -24.32 -2.86
C HIS A 69 -25.02 -24.47 -2.34
N GLY A 70 -25.25 -24.22 -1.05
CA GLY A 70 -26.58 -24.32 -0.42
C GLY A 70 -27.07 -22.98 0.12
N SER A 71 -28.36 -22.85 0.44
CA SER A 71 -29.11 -21.67 0.94
C SER A 71 -28.53 -20.87 2.14
N MET A 72 -27.28 -21.09 2.53
CA MET A 72 -26.55 -20.24 3.46
C MET A 72 -26.03 -18.97 2.75
N VAL A 73 -26.09 -17.85 3.45
CA VAL A 73 -25.72 -16.52 2.93
C VAL A 73 -24.19 -16.36 2.73
N ALA A 74 -23.37 -17.31 3.18
CA ALA A 74 -21.90 -17.25 3.08
C ALA A 74 -21.24 -18.64 2.96
N ASP A 75 -20.18 -18.72 2.15
CA ASP A 75 -19.35 -19.92 1.97
C ASP A 75 -18.85 -20.47 3.31
N TYR A 76 -18.81 -21.80 3.42
CA TYR A 76 -18.32 -22.50 4.60
C TYR A 76 -17.68 -23.84 4.23
N VAL A 77 -16.62 -24.21 4.94
CA VAL A 77 -15.93 -25.51 4.84
C VAL A 77 -15.78 -26.09 6.24
N SER A 78 -16.46 -27.19 6.50
CA SER A 78 -16.50 -27.80 7.84
C SER A 78 -15.16 -28.46 8.22
N LEU A 79 -14.92 -28.68 9.51
CA LEU A 79 -13.76 -29.47 9.96
C LEU A 79 -13.82 -30.91 9.46
N ALA A 80 -15.03 -31.48 9.30
CA ALA A 80 -15.20 -32.82 8.77
C ALA A 80 -14.73 -32.91 7.31
N ASP A 81 -15.10 -31.92 6.48
CA ASP A 81 -14.64 -31.86 5.09
C ASP A 81 -13.12 -31.66 5.02
N GLN A 82 -12.57 -30.78 5.88
CA GLN A 82 -11.14 -30.55 5.98
C GLN A 82 -10.35 -31.83 6.31
N HIS A 83 -10.88 -32.65 7.22
CA HIS A 83 -10.26 -33.93 7.59
C HIS A 83 -10.36 -34.98 6.48
N ALA A 84 -11.28 -34.81 5.53
CA ALA A 84 -11.45 -35.72 4.40
C ALA A 84 -10.58 -35.36 3.18
N PHE A 85 -9.87 -34.23 3.20
CA PHE A 85 -9.00 -33.84 2.10
C PHE A 85 -7.86 -34.82 1.90
N VAL A 86 -7.75 -35.34 0.68
CA VAL A 86 -6.60 -36.11 0.21
C VAL A 86 -5.68 -35.15 -0.51
N LEU A 87 -4.41 -35.12 -0.09
CA LEU A 87 -3.38 -34.24 -0.64
C LEU A 87 -2.16 -35.05 -1.04
N THR A 88 -1.57 -34.70 -2.17
CA THR A 88 -0.36 -35.34 -2.66
C THR A 88 0.86 -34.75 -1.98
N LEU A 89 1.63 -35.59 -1.27
CA LEU A 89 2.84 -35.16 -0.58
C LEU A 89 4.09 -35.63 -1.33
N PRO A 90 4.96 -34.70 -1.78
CA PRO A 90 6.26 -35.08 -2.29
C PRO A 90 7.17 -35.56 -1.15
N PRO A 91 8.31 -36.20 -1.45
CA PRO A 91 9.33 -36.56 -0.47
C PRO A 91 9.74 -35.36 0.43
N ILE A 92 10.08 -35.64 1.69
CA ILE A 92 10.27 -34.59 2.71
C ILE A 92 11.42 -33.62 2.38
N ASP A 93 12.45 -34.10 1.68
CA ASP A 93 13.56 -33.31 1.15
C ASP A 93 13.09 -32.31 0.08
N ILE A 94 12.22 -32.76 -0.84
CA ILE A 94 11.60 -31.89 -1.85
C ILE A 94 10.68 -30.86 -1.18
N GLN A 95 9.92 -31.25 -0.16
CA GLN A 95 9.09 -30.30 0.60
C GLN A 95 9.93 -29.20 1.27
N ALA A 96 11.05 -29.59 1.89
CA ALA A 96 11.96 -28.65 2.53
C ALA A 96 12.56 -27.67 1.51
N ASP A 97 12.94 -28.18 0.34
CA ASP A 97 13.45 -27.36 -0.77
C ASP A 97 12.42 -26.37 -1.32
N ILE A 98 11.18 -26.80 -1.57
CA ILE A 98 10.09 -25.92 -1.99
C ILE A 98 9.83 -24.84 -0.93
N GLY A 99 9.75 -25.26 0.33
CA GLY A 99 9.56 -24.37 1.47
C GLY A 99 10.67 -23.32 1.59
N ARG A 100 11.92 -23.70 1.32
CA ARG A 100 13.07 -22.79 1.33
C ARG A 100 13.03 -21.80 0.16
N ILE A 101 12.81 -22.28 -1.07
CA ILE A 101 12.81 -21.43 -2.27
C ILE A 101 11.70 -20.40 -2.19
N LEU A 102 10.44 -20.84 -2.07
CA LEU A 102 9.30 -19.93 -2.01
C LEU A 102 9.32 -19.10 -0.73
N GLY A 103 9.81 -19.71 0.35
CA GLY A 103 10.01 -19.04 1.63
C GLY A 103 10.89 -17.81 1.55
N SER A 104 12.04 -17.93 0.88
CA SER A 104 12.96 -16.82 0.70
C SER A 104 12.34 -15.63 -0.05
N LEU A 105 11.43 -15.90 -1.00
CA LEU A 105 10.70 -14.86 -1.74
C LEU A 105 9.72 -14.13 -0.80
N ASP A 106 8.93 -14.87 -0.02
CA ASP A 106 7.98 -14.29 0.93
C ASP A 106 8.69 -13.52 2.07
N ASP A 107 9.83 -14.03 2.53
CA ASP A 107 10.67 -13.35 3.55
C ASP A 107 11.17 -12.01 3.02
N LYS A 108 11.60 -11.95 1.76
CA LYS A 108 12.04 -10.72 1.11
C LYS A 108 10.90 -9.74 0.86
N ILE A 109 9.72 -10.21 0.44
CA ILE A 109 8.51 -9.37 0.30
C ILE A 109 8.16 -8.73 1.64
N ASP A 110 8.21 -9.50 2.72
CA ASP A 110 7.91 -8.96 4.05
C ASP A 110 8.99 -7.99 4.57
N LEU A 111 10.26 -8.31 4.36
CA LEU A 111 11.36 -7.39 4.68
C LEU A 111 11.17 -6.04 3.98
N ASN A 112 10.78 -6.06 2.71
CA ASN A 112 10.45 -4.86 1.94
C ASN A 112 9.29 -4.08 2.55
N ARG A 113 8.22 -4.74 2.99
CA ARG A 113 7.08 -4.10 3.68
C ARG A 113 7.50 -3.43 4.99
N ARG A 114 8.28 -4.13 5.83
CA ARG A 114 8.81 -3.58 7.09
C ARG A 114 9.76 -2.40 6.86
N MET A 115 10.62 -2.50 5.85
CA MET A 115 11.50 -1.41 5.43
C MET A 115 10.68 -0.20 4.99
N ASN A 116 9.64 -0.39 4.17
CA ASN A 116 8.77 0.70 3.73
C ASN A 116 8.07 1.39 4.90
N ALA A 117 7.49 0.63 5.82
CA ALA A 117 6.86 1.18 7.02
C ALA A 117 7.83 2.03 7.86
N THR A 118 9.09 1.61 7.96
CA THR A 118 10.14 2.36 8.67
C THR A 118 10.51 3.64 7.92
N LEU A 119 10.71 3.57 6.59
CA LEU A 119 11.06 4.73 5.76
C LEU A 119 9.95 5.79 5.78
N GLU A 120 8.68 5.37 5.70
CA GLU A 120 7.52 6.24 5.81
C GLU A 120 7.40 6.87 7.20
N ALA A 121 7.71 6.11 8.26
CA ALA A 121 7.72 6.64 9.62
C ALA A 121 8.79 7.72 9.79
N ILE A 122 10.00 7.52 9.25
CA ILE A 122 11.07 8.53 9.25
C ILE A 122 10.62 9.80 8.52
N ALA A 123 10.07 9.68 7.32
CA ALA A 123 9.59 10.84 6.55
C ALA A 123 8.48 11.60 7.28
N ARG A 124 7.54 10.87 7.91
CA ARG A 124 6.46 11.47 8.71
C ARG A 124 7.00 12.18 9.95
N THR A 125 7.90 11.57 10.70
CA THR A 125 8.52 12.19 11.88
C THR A 125 9.27 13.47 11.49
N LEU A 126 10.02 13.44 10.40
CA LEU A 126 10.72 14.63 9.90
C LEU A 126 9.72 15.75 9.53
N PHE A 127 8.64 15.42 8.82
CA PHE A 127 7.63 16.41 8.43
C PHE A 127 6.98 17.06 9.65
N ARG A 128 6.56 16.24 10.63
CA ARG A 128 5.96 16.75 11.87
C ARG A 128 6.90 17.67 12.63
N SER A 129 8.15 17.24 12.82
CA SER A 129 9.19 18.03 13.46
C SER A 129 9.41 19.39 12.79
N TRP A 130 9.47 19.43 11.46
CA TRP A 130 9.78 20.67 10.72
C TRP A 130 8.58 21.60 10.54
N PHE A 131 7.40 21.05 10.28
CA PHE A 131 6.27 21.83 9.75
C PHE A 131 5.03 21.86 10.66
N LEU A 132 4.97 21.02 11.71
CA LEU A 132 3.87 21.05 12.69
C LEU A 132 4.35 21.46 14.08
N ASP A 133 5.38 20.78 14.58
CA ASP A 133 5.91 21.01 15.93
C ASP A 133 6.90 22.18 15.95
N PHE A 134 7.47 22.49 14.78
CA PHE A 134 8.47 23.53 14.55
C PHE A 134 9.71 23.37 15.45
N ASP A 135 10.15 22.12 15.65
CA ASP A 135 11.29 21.79 16.53
C ASP A 135 12.56 22.58 16.19
N PRO A 136 12.93 22.80 14.91
CA PRO A 136 14.13 23.59 14.60
C PRO A 136 14.04 25.04 15.11
N VAL A 137 12.85 25.65 15.04
CA VAL A 137 12.61 27.02 15.50
C VAL A 137 12.67 27.08 17.02
N ARG A 138 12.01 26.13 17.71
CA ARG A 138 12.03 26.03 19.18
C ARG A 138 13.43 25.77 19.72
N ALA A 139 14.18 24.86 19.09
CA ALA A 139 15.56 24.58 19.48
C ALA A 139 16.43 25.84 19.38
N LYS A 140 16.30 26.63 18.30
CA LYS A 140 17.00 27.91 18.16
C LYS A 140 16.62 28.92 19.25
N MET A 141 15.34 29.05 19.57
CA MET A 141 14.87 29.94 20.63
C MET A 141 15.45 29.59 22.00
N GLU A 142 15.65 28.30 22.26
CA GLU A 142 16.24 27.78 23.50
C GLU A 142 17.78 27.74 23.48
N GLY A 143 18.42 28.22 22.41
CA GLY A 143 19.88 28.16 22.26
C GLY A 143 20.43 26.74 22.11
N ARG A 144 19.59 25.78 21.73
CA ARG A 144 19.95 24.37 21.49
C ARG A 144 20.18 24.13 20.01
N GLN A 145 21.01 23.13 19.68
CA GLN A 145 21.13 22.66 18.32
C GLN A 145 19.84 21.92 17.90
N PRO A 146 19.23 22.26 16.75
CA PRO A 146 18.10 21.53 16.22
C PRO A 146 18.37 20.03 16.04
N PRO A 147 17.46 19.14 16.46
CA PRO A 147 17.68 17.70 16.35
C PRO A 147 17.61 17.24 14.89
N VAL A 148 18.55 16.38 14.49
CA VAL A 148 18.49 15.59 13.24
C VAL A 148 18.48 16.46 11.95
N ILE A 149 19.07 17.65 11.99
CA ILE A 149 19.31 18.49 10.80
C ILE A 149 20.75 19.00 10.77
N ASP A 150 21.33 19.11 9.57
CA ASP A 150 22.65 19.71 9.39
C ASP A 150 22.60 21.24 9.61
N SER A 151 23.76 21.85 9.78
CA SER A 151 23.87 23.28 10.12
C SER A 151 23.35 24.20 9.02
N GLU A 152 23.46 23.81 7.75
CA GLU A 152 23.01 24.62 6.61
C GLU A 152 21.49 24.64 6.56
N THR A 153 20.85 23.47 6.65
CA THR A 153 19.40 23.36 6.74
C THR A 153 18.86 24.03 8.01
N ALA A 154 19.54 23.88 9.15
CA ALA A 154 19.17 24.56 10.37
C ALA A 154 19.14 26.08 10.20
N ALA A 155 20.08 26.66 9.43
CA ALA A 155 20.16 28.10 9.21
C ALA A 155 18.89 28.66 8.53
N LEU A 156 18.18 27.86 7.73
CA LEU A 156 16.96 28.27 7.01
C LEU A 156 15.74 28.52 7.92
N PHE A 157 15.74 27.97 9.14
CA PHE A 157 14.64 28.16 10.08
C PHE A 157 14.81 29.48 10.87
N PRO A 158 13.74 30.25 11.11
CA PRO A 158 13.82 31.42 11.98
C PRO A 158 14.05 31.01 13.45
N SER A 159 14.28 31.99 14.32
CA SER A 159 14.48 31.80 15.77
C SER A 159 13.35 32.45 16.59
N SER A 160 12.18 32.58 16.01
CA SER A 160 11.03 33.32 16.55
C SER A 160 9.74 32.88 15.85
N PHE A 161 8.62 33.14 16.50
CA PHE A 161 7.28 32.92 15.97
C PHE A 161 6.59 34.27 15.72
N ALA A 162 5.66 34.27 14.77
CA ALA A 162 4.72 35.35 14.51
C ALA A 162 3.28 34.84 14.64
N ASP A 163 2.36 35.72 15.03
CA ASP A 163 0.93 35.40 15.09
C ASP A 163 0.33 35.25 13.69
N SER A 164 -0.55 34.26 13.52
CA SER A 164 -1.29 34.04 12.26
C SER A 164 -2.72 33.55 12.51
N SER A 165 -3.52 33.49 11.44
CA SER A 165 -4.88 32.93 11.50
C SER A 165 -4.94 31.44 11.84
N LEU A 166 -3.81 30.71 11.76
CA LEU A 166 -3.70 29.28 12.13
C LEU A 166 -2.93 29.09 13.45
N GLY A 167 -2.80 30.16 14.25
CA GLY A 167 -1.99 30.17 15.46
C GLY A 167 -0.55 30.64 15.21
N PRO A 168 0.35 30.50 16.21
CA PRO A 168 1.74 30.90 16.08
C PRO A 168 2.46 30.08 15.00
N ILE A 169 3.07 30.75 14.03
CA ILE A 169 3.88 30.11 12.97
C ILE A 169 5.29 30.71 12.95
N PRO A 170 6.29 30.02 12.39
CA PRO A 170 7.64 30.56 12.31
C PRO A 170 7.69 31.92 11.58
N GLU A 171 8.51 32.85 12.08
CA GLU A 171 8.63 34.17 11.46
C GLU A 171 9.06 34.07 9.98
N GLY A 172 8.42 34.84 9.11
CA GLY A 172 8.64 34.79 7.66
C GLY A 172 7.89 33.67 6.92
N TRP A 173 7.20 32.78 7.63
CA TRP A 173 6.28 31.82 7.00
C TRP A 173 4.92 32.48 6.76
N ALA A 174 4.19 32.03 5.74
CA ALA A 174 2.89 32.59 5.37
C ALA A 174 1.75 31.60 5.64
N VAL A 175 0.51 32.10 5.65
CA VAL A 175 -0.70 31.26 5.55
C VAL A 175 -1.36 31.56 4.21
N GLY A 176 -1.63 30.52 3.43
CA GLY A 176 -2.21 30.67 2.10
C GLY A 176 -3.07 29.47 1.70
N PRO A 177 -3.71 29.52 0.52
CA PRO A 177 -4.56 28.44 0.03
C PRO A 177 -3.72 27.21 -0.34
N LEU A 178 -4.25 26.01 -0.08
CA LEU A 178 -3.62 24.74 -0.47
C LEU A 178 -3.30 24.68 -1.98
N LEU A 179 -4.17 25.27 -2.79
CA LEU A 179 -4.04 25.24 -4.26
C LEU A 179 -2.91 26.11 -4.81
N ASP A 180 -2.22 26.90 -3.98
CA ASP A 180 -0.94 27.52 -4.34
C ASP A 180 0.18 26.46 -4.42
N GLN A 181 0.08 25.39 -3.63
CA GLN A 181 1.02 24.26 -3.64
C GLN A 181 0.59 23.15 -4.62
N ALA A 182 -0.71 23.04 -4.91
CA ALA A 182 -1.28 21.93 -5.67
C ALA A 182 -2.14 22.35 -6.86
N GLY A 183 -1.92 21.70 -8.00
CA GLY A 183 -2.89 21.63 -9.09
C GLY A 183 -3.89 20.51 -8.81
N LEU A 184 -5.18 20.84 -8.79
CA LEU A 184 -6.26 19.88 -8.60
C LEU A 184 -6.71 19.31 -9.95
N ILE A 185 -6.73 17.98 -10.06
CA ILE A 185 -7.14 17.27 -11.27
C ILE A 185 -8.27 16.32 -10.91
N SER A 186 -9.38 16.38 -11.64
CA SER A 186 -10.47 15.40 -11.57
C SER A 186 -10.25 14.26 -12.57
N GLY A 187 -10.70 13.06 -12.19
CA GLY A 187 -10.71 11.91 -13.09
C GLY A 187 -11.95 11.82 -13.97
N GLY A 188 -12.01 10.74 -14.75
CA GLY A 188 -13.11 10.42 -15.64
C GLY A 188 -13.18 8.91 -15.92
N THR A 189 -14.36 8.44 -16.29
CA THR A 189 -14.59 7.02 -16.61
C THR A 189 -14.96 6.91 -18.08
N PRO A 190 -14.16 6.21 -18.91
CA PRO A 190 -14.60 5.82 -20.24
C PRO A 190 -15.90 5.02 -20.17
N LYS A 191 -16.72 5.06 -21.22
CA LYS A 191 -17.97 4.30 -21.24
C LYS A 191 -17.68 2.82 -20.99
N THR A 192 -18.23 2.26 -19.91
CA THR A 192 -17.98 0.87 -19.51
C THR A 192 -18.62 -0.14 -20.47
N SER A 193 -19.63 0.29 -21.22
CA SER A 193 -20.27 -0.51 -22.26
C SER A 193 -19.46 -0.64 -23.55
N GLU A 194 -18.41 0.18 -23.74
CA GLU A 194 -17.56 0.15 -24.93
C GLU A 194 -16.29 -0.63 -24.61
N SER A 195 -16.25 -1.91 -24.96
CA SER A 195 -15.12 -2.80 -24.64
C SER A 195 -13.81 -2.34 -25.28
N ALA A 196 -13.84 -1.67 -26.43
CA ALA A 196 -12.65 -1.14 -27.10
C ALA A 196 -11.89 -0.08 -26.28
N TYR A 197 -12.51 0.48 -25.23
CA TYR A 197 -11.89 1.46 -24.35
C TYR A 197 -11.08 0.86 -23.20
N TRP A 198 -11.20 -0.46 -22.96
CA TRP A 198 -10.67 -1.13 -21.79
C TRP A 198 -9.61 -2.17 -22.14
N ASP A 199 -8.94 -2.69 -21.11
CA ASP A 199 -7.94 -3.75 -21.22
C ASP A 199 -6.73 -3.37 -22.10
N GLY A 200 -6.43 -2.06 -22.13
CA GLY A 200 -5.25 -1.50 -22.79
C GLY A 200 -4.02 -1.42 -21.88
N GLY A 201 -3.02 -0.63 -22.31
CA GLY A 201 -1.76 -0.46 -21.58
C GLY A 201 -1.76 0.63 -20.51
N ILE A 202 -2.81 1.46 -20.41
CA ILE A 202 -2.84 2.61 -19.50
C ILE A 202 -3.55 2.20 -18.21
N PRO A 203 -2.85 2.11 -17.05
CA PRO A 203 -3.50 1.78 -15.78
C PRO A 203 -4.57 2.82 -15.42
N TRP A 204 -5.70 2.35 -14.91
CA TRP A 204 -6.84 3.19 -14.54
C TRP A 204 -7.32 2.89 -13.12
N ALA A 205 -7.08 3.83 -12.20
CA ALA A 205 -7.39 3.70 -10.79
C ALA A 205 -8.85 4.07 -10.49
N SER A 206 -9.57 3.14 -9.88
CA SER A 206 -10.87 3.40 -9.27
C SER A 206 -10.72 3.84 -7.81
N ALA A 207 -11.81 4.32 -7.19
CA ALA A 207 -11.82 4.57 -5.75
C ALA A 207 -11.55 3.29 -4.93
N LYS A 208 -11.87 2.10 -5.46
CA LYS A 208 -11.54 0.83 -4.82
C LYS A 208 -10.03 0.63 -4.77
N ASP A 209 -9.33 0.84 -5.88
CA ASP A 209 -7.87 0.72 -5.95
C ASP A 209 -7.20 1.68 -4.96
N VAL A 210 -7.62 2.96 -4.96
CA VAL A 210 -7.05 3.98 -4.05
C VAL A 210 -7.35 3.67 -2.60
N SER A 211 -8.59 3.30 -2.26
CA SER A 211 -8.99 3.05 -0.87
C SER A 211 -8.42 1.76 -0.27
N GLN A 212 -8.12 0.78 -1.12
CA GLN A 212 -7.49 -0.48 -0.71
C GLN A 212 -5.96 -0.43 -0.81
N CYS A 213 -5.39 0.62 -1.40
CA CYS A 213 -3.97 0.87 -1.39
C CYS A 213 -3.52 1.16 0.05
N GLY A 214 -2.93 0.15 0.71
CA GLY A 214 -2.37 0.26 2.06
C GLY A 214 -0.92 0.75 2.08
N ASP A 215 -0.36 1.09 0.92
CA ASP A 215 1.04 1.49 0.73
C ASP A 215 1.14 2.98 0.35
N ALA A 216 2.33 3.56 0.49
CA ALA A 216 2.58 4.94 0.07
C ALA A 216 2.34 5.20 -1.42
N PHE A 217 2.45 4.17 -2.27
CA PHE A 217 2.23 4.29 -3.71
C PHE A 217 1.28 3.23 -4.26
N LEU A 218 0.32 3.66 -5.06
CA LEU A 218 -0.41 2.80 -5.98
C LEU A 218 0.46 2.51 -7.21
N ILE A 219 0.85 1.24 -7.38
CA ILE A 219 1.69 0.77 -8.49
C ILE A 219 0.98 -0.23 -9.42
N ASN A 220 -0.27 -0.57 -9.12
CA ASN A 220 -1.09 -1.48 -9.91
C ASN A 220 -2.56 -1.09 -9.80
N THR A 221 -3.34 -1.35 -10.84
CA THR A 221 -4.79 -1.09 -10.88
C THR A 221 -5.52 -2.34 -11.36
N GLU A 222 -6.75 -2.55 -10.91
CA GLU A 222 -7.57 -3.70 -11.33
C GLU A 222 -7.92 -3.63 -12.83
N ARG A 223 -8.07 -2.43 -13.37
CA ARG A 223 -8.41 -2.18 -14.77
C ARG A 223 -7.40 -1.28 -15.45
N SER A 224 -7.37 -1.36 -16.76
CA SER A 224 -6.63 -0.47 -17.65
C SER A 224 -7.52 0.00 -18.78
N ILE A 225 -7.12 1.09 -19.43
CA ILE A 225 -7.80 1.69 -20.57
C ILE A 225 -6.87 1.72 -21.79
N THR A 226 -7.46 1.82 -22.97
CA THR A 226 -6.73 2.02 -24.23
C THR A 226 -6.52 3.51 -24.50
N ASP A 227 -5.62 3.84 -25.43
CA ASP A 227 -5.48 5.22 -25.95
C ASP A 227 -6.81 5.74 -26.52
N LEU A 228 -7.61 4.85 -27.13
CA LEU A 228 -8.94 5.19 -27.63
C LEU A 228 -9.89 5.57 -26.49
N GLY A 229 -9.88 4.82 -25.38
CA GLY A 229 -10.67 5.13 -24.18
C GLY A 229 -10.25 6.43 -23.51
N LEU A 230 -8.95 6.73 -23.49
CA LEU A 230 -8.42 8.01 -23.02
C LEU A 230 -8.89 9.18 -23.91
N ALA A 231 -8.74 9.05 -25.23
CA ALA A 231 -9.10 10.11 -26.19
C ALA A 231 -10.60 10.40 -26.26
N ASN A 232 -11.45 9.39 -26.00
CA ASN A 232 -12.91 9.49 -26.12
C ASN A 232 -13.63 9.56 -24.76
N SER A 233 -12.93 9.99 -23.70
CA SER A 233 -13.54 10.22 -22.40
C SER A 233 -12.97 11.46 -21.70
N SER A 234 -13.54 11.83 -20.55
CA SER A 234 -13.05 12.91 -19.72
C SER A 234 -11.88 12.49 -18.81
N THR A 235 -11.45 11.22 -18.88
CA THR A 235 -10.33 10.74 -18.09
C THR A 235 -9.02 11.39 -18.53
N LYS A 236 -8.06 11.48 -17.62
CA LYS A 236 -6.77 12.11 -17.85
C LYS A 236 -5.68 11.25 -17.25
N ILE A 237 -4.53 11.20 -17.91
CA ILE A 237 -3.32 10.65 -17.30
C ILE A 237 -2.89 11.61 -16.19
N ILE A 238 -2.79 11.08 -14.98
CA ILE A 238 -2.27 11.78 -13.83
C ILE A 238 -0.79 11.44 -13.70
N PRO A 239 0.11 12.43 -13.65
CA PRO A 239 1.53 12.17 -13.57
C PRO A 239 1.93 11.42 -12.29
N LYS A 240 2.97 10.60 -12.40
CA LYS A 240 3.68 10.00 -11.27
C LYS A 240 3.96 11.01 -10.15
N LEU A 241 3.94 10.53 -8.91
CA LEU A 241 4.09 11.30 -7.66
C LEU A 241 2.95 12.27 -7.34
N SER A 242 1.86 12.27 -8.10
CA SER A 242 0.64 12.97 -7.68
C SER A 242 0.01 12.25 -6.49
N THR A 243 -0.52 13.01 -5.52
CA THR A 243 -1.30 12.47 -4.40
C THR A 243 -2.74 12.32 -4.83
N VAL A 244 -3.31 11.12 -4.79
CA VAL A 244 -4.71 10.85 -5.15
C VAL A 244 -5.53 10.58 -3.90
N VAL A 245 -6.75 11.12 -3.85
CA VAL A 245 -7.70 10.92 -2.74
C VAL A 245 -9.08 10.53 -3.27
N VAL A 246 -9.72 9.58 -2.59
CA VAL A 246 -11.14 9.28 -2.79
C VAL A 246 -11.96 10.41 -2.21
N ALA A 247 -12.74 11.07 -3.05
CA ALA A 247 -13.48 12.26 -2.68
C ALA A 247 -14.96 12.00 -2.37
N ARG A 248 -15.47 10.82 -2.75
CA ARG A 248 -16.88 10.45 -2.70
C ARG A 248 -17.07 8.99 -2.29
N GLY A 249 -18.01 8.74 -1.39
CA GLY A 249 -18.45 7.40 -0.98
C GLY A 249 -17.94 6.99 0.41
N ALA A 250 -18.16 5.72 0.78
CA ALA A 250 -17.84 5.22 2.12
C ALA A 250 -16.34 5.25 2.49
N THR A 251 -15.47 5.43 1.50
CA THR A 251 -14.01 5.51 1.67
C THR A 251 -13.46 6.91 1.39
N THR A 252 -14.30 7.96 1.42
CA THR A 252 -13.87 9.36 1.31
C THR A 252 -12.71 9.65 2.26
N GLY A 253 -11.69 10.36 1.76
CA GLY A 253 -10.48 10.70 2.50
C GLY A 253 -9.35 9.67 2.39
N ARG A 254 -9.62 8.44 1.94
CA ARG A 254 -8.53 7.49 1.66
C ARG A 254 -7.67 8.00 0.51
N PHE A 255 -6.36 8.01 0.69
CA PHE A 255 -5.42 8.59 -0.26
C PHE A 255 -4.11 7.81 -0.34
N THR A 256 -3.40 7.96 -1.45
CA THR A 256 -2.06 7.39 -1.72
C THR A 256 -1.37 8.22 -2.80
N MET A 257 -0.09 8.00 -3.08
CA MET A 257 0.59 8.59 -4.24
C MET A 257 0.53 7.66 -5.45
N PHE A 258 0.62 8.20 -6.66
CA PHE A 258 0.82 7.37 -7.85
C PHE A 258 2.29 7.02 -8.07
N GLY A 259 2.59 5.72 -8.17
CA GLY A 259 3.94 5.21 -8.43
C GLY A 259 4.36 5.23 -9.90
N GLY A 260 3.42 5.53 -10.80
CA GLY A 260 3.62 5.75 -12.24
C GLY A 260 2.56 6.69 -12.79
N ASP A 261 2.55 6.88 -14.11
CA ASP A 261 1.50 7.65 -14.79
C ASP A 261 0.22 6.81 -14.86
N ILE A 262 -0.86 7.29 -14.24
CA ILE A 262 -2.09 6.50 -14.00
C ILE A 262 -3.30 7.38 -14.32
N ALA A 263 -4.26 6.87 -15.08
CA ALA A 263 -5.57 7.50 -15.24
C ALA A 263 -6.47 7.17 -14.03
N MET A 264 -7.52 7.95 -13.75
CA MET A 264 -8.37 7.66 -12.59
C MET A 264 -9.85 7.98 -12.83
N ASN A 265 -10.71 7.40 -12.00
CA ASN A 265 -12.15 7.61 -12.07
C ASN A 265 -12.62 8.97 -11.50
N GLN A 266 -13.88 9.33 -11.73
CA GLN A 266 -14.47 10.63 -11.35
C GLN A 266 -14.74 10.81 -9.85
N THR A 267 -14.63 9.73 -9.06
CA THR A 267 -14.81 9.80 -7.60
C THR A 267 -13.53 10.18 -6.87
N CYS A 268 -12.40 10.26 -7.59
CA CYS A 268 -11.12 10.68 -7.03
C CYS A 268 -10.73 12.09 -7.51
N TYR A 269 -9.95 12.78 -6.68
CA TYR A 269 -9.14 13.93 -7.08
C TYR A 269 -7.67 13.61 -6.94
N ALA A 270 -6.84 14.20 -7.80
CA ALA A 270 -5.39 14.16 -7.68
C ALA A 270 -4.86 15.57 -7.44
N LEU A 271 -3.92 15.67 -6.51
CA LEU A 271 -3.13 16.85 -6.21
C LEU A 271 -1.74 16.66 -6.82
N ARG A 272 -1.44 17.45 -7.85
CA ARG A 272 -0.13 17.52 -8.48
C ARG A 272 0.62 18.72 -7.92
N SER A 273 1.84 18.52 -7.43
CA SER A 273 2.66 19.65 -6.94
C SER A 273 2.86 20.70 -8.03
N ARG A 274 2.73 21.99 -7.66
CA ARG A 274 3.06 23.15 -8.50
C ARG A 274 4.50 23.59 -8.35
N THR A 275 5.13 23.24 -7.23
CA THR A 275 6.48 23.68 -6.84
C THR A 275 7.55 22.62 -7.13
N GLY A 276 7.14 21.39 -7.47
CA GLY A 276 8.02 20.24 -7.64
C GLY A 276 8.30 19.49 -6.33
N HIS A 277 7.76 19.95 -5.20
CA HIS A 277 7.88 19.27 -3.90
C HIS A 277 6.71 18.30 -3.69
N HIS A 278 6.80 17.11 -4.27
CA HIS A 278 5.72 16.11 -4.28
C HIS A 278 5.54 15.44 -2.91
N PHE A 279 6.64 15.11 -2.23
CA PHE A 279 6.61 14.45 -0.94
C PHE A 279 6.20 15.43 0.16
N TYR A 280 6.64 16.69 0.08
CA TYR A 280 6.12 17.75 0.94
C TYR A 280 4.60 17.87 0.82
N LEU A 281 4.07 17.98 -0.41
CA LEU A 281 2.63 18.09 -0.64
C LEU A 281 1.85 16.88 -0.12
N ASN A 282 2.36 15.66 -0.34
CA ASN A 282 1.73 14.44 0.19
C ASN A 282 1.72 14.42 1.73
N SER A 283 2.82 14.81 2.37
CA SER A 283 2.90 14.90 3.83
C SER A 283 2.00 15.99 4.40
N LEU A 284 1.90 17.15 3.74
CA LEU A 284 0.94 18.19 4.09
C LEU A 284 -0.50 17.71 3.94
N PHE A 285 -0.82 17.03 2.83
CA PHE A 285 -2.16 16.52 2.57
C PHE A 285 -2.60 15.48 3.62
N ARG A 286 -1.68 14.65 4.10
CA ARG A 286 -1.93 13.68 5.18
C ARG A 286 -2.48 14.32 6.45
N GLU A 287 -1.95 15.48 6.83
CA GLU A 287 -2.37 16.18 8.05
C GLU A 287 -3.65 17.00 7.81
N LEU A 288 -3.96 17.31 6.55
CA LEU A 288 -5.12 18.12 6.16
C LEU A 288 -6.37 17.30 5.82
N VAL A 289 -6.21 16.03 5.43
CA VAL A 289 -7.32 15.25 4.84
C VAL A 289 -8.51 15.12 5.77
N ASP A 290 -8.28 14.93 7.07
CA ASP A 290 -9.37 14.82 8.05
C ASP A 290 -10.13 16.15 8.16
N ASP A 291 -9.44 17.30 8.14
CA ASP A 291 -10.09 18.61 8.14
C ASP A 291 -10.94 18.83 6.87
N LEU A 292 -10.49 18.33 5.71
CA LEU A 292 -11.27 18.40 4.47
C LEU A 292 -12.52 17.53 4.54
N ILE A 293 -12.44 16.35 5.17
CA ILE A 293 -13.61 15.50 5.41
C ILE A 293 -14.58 16.22 6.35
N HIS A 294 -14.08 16.81 7.44
CA HIS A 294 -14.92 17.55 8.38
C HIS A 294 -15.62 18.75 7.73
N ALA A 295 -14.90 19.49 6.89
CA ALA A 295 -15.46 20.60 6.11
C ALA A 295 -16.48 20.15 5.04
N ALA A 296 -16.48 18.86 4.66
CA ALA A 296 -17.43 18.29 3.72
C ALA A 296 -18.75 17.83 4.38
N HIS A 297 -18.79 17.68 5.72
CA HIS A 297 -20.00 17.29 6.45
C HIS A 297 -21.04 18.42 6.44
N GLY A 298 -21.86 18.45 5.38
CA GLY A 298 -22.98 19.37 5.19
C GLY A 298 -24.02 18.91 4.17
N SER A 299 -23.92 17.67 3.67
CA SER A 299 -24.84 17.09 2.69
C SER A 299 -25.08 15.60 3.00
N VAL A 300 -26.10 15.00 2.37
CA VAL A 300 -26.52 13.59 2.60
C VAL A 300 -25.40 12.57 2.29
N PHE A 301 -24.33 12.98 1.60
CA PHE A 301 -23.12 12.18 1.37
C PHE A 301 -21.85 13.00 1.63
N ASP A 302 -20.96 12.49 2.49
CA ASP A 302 -19.67 13.14 2.81
C ASP A 302 -18.77 13.18 1.57
N THR A 303 -18.72 14.36 0.94
CA THR A 303 -18.07 14.56 -0.35
C THR A 303 -17.07 15.70 -0.28
N ILE A 304 -15.78 15.40 -0.47
CA ILE A 304 -14.76 16.43 -0.68
C ILE A 304 -14.98 17.01 -2.08
N THR A 305 -15.27 18.30 -2.16
CA THR A 305 -15.54 19.00 -3.43
C THR A 305 -14.33 19.85 -3.84
N THR A 306 -14.31 20.35 -5.08
CA THR A 306 -13.32 21.35 -5.50
C THR A 306 -13.31 22.56 -4.57
N THR A 307 -14.50 23.03 -4.15
CA THR A 307 -14.64 24.15 -3.20
C THR A 307 -14.07 23.84 -1.82
N THR A 308 -14.10 22.58 -1.38
CA THR A 308 -13.44 22.16 -0.13
C THR A 308 -11.93 22.42 -0.22
N PHE A 309 -11.29 22.09 -1.35
CA PHE A 309 -9.87 22.37 -1.58
C PHE A 309 -9.56 23.86 -1.75
N GLU A 310 -10.42 24.60 -2.46
CA GLU A 310 -10.26 26.05 -2.69
C GLU A 310 -10.28 26.85 -1.38
N ARG A 311 -11.06 26.40 -0.39
CA ARG A 311 -11.18 27.04 0.92
C ARG A 311 -10.09 26.62 1.92
N ALA A 312 -9.39 25.53 1.65
CA ALA A 312 -8.39 24.99 2.55
C ALA A 312 -7.19 25.93 2.67
N LYS A 313 -6.88 26.36 3.89
CA LYS A 313 -5.70 27.18 4.20
C LYS A 313 -4.63 26.32 4.86
N VAL A 314 -3.39 26.55 4.48
CA VAL A 314 -2.22 25.82 4.98
C VAL A 314 -1.10 26.81 5.30
N ILE A 315 -0.16 26.34 6.13
CA ILE A 315 1.08 27.04 6.38
C ILE A 315 2.01 26.85 5.18
N LEU A 316 2.58 27.95 4.70
CA LEU A 316 3.46 28.03 3.54
C LEU A 316 4.87 28.43 4.01
N PRO A 317 5.75 27.44 4.26
CA PRO A 317 7.16 27.69 4.53
C PRO A 317 7.89 28.23 3.30
N PRO A 318 9.02 28.93 3.48
CA PRO A 318 9.89 29.36 2.40
C PRO A 318 10.25 28.18 1.46
N PRO A 319 10.33 28.41 0.14
CA PRO A 319 10.63 27.36 -0.83
C PRO A 319 11.93 26.60 -0.56
N GLU A 320 12.91 27.25 0.05
CA GLU A 320 14.20 26.66 0.41
C GLU A 320 14.03 25.56 1.47
N VAL A 321 13.19 25.80 2.49
CA VAL A 321 12.89 24.81 3.54
C VAL A 321 12.14 23.61 2.95
N GLN A 322 11.19 23.86 2.03
CA GLN A 322 10.48 22.79 1.31
C GLN A 322 11.44 21.97 0.45
N THR A 323 12.39 22.62 -0.22
CA THR A 323 13.40 21.97 -1.06
C THR A 323 14.31 21.07 -0.22
N CYS A 324 14.80 21.56 0.91
CA CYS A 324 15.61 20.75 1.83
C CYS A 324 14.84 19.52 2.34
N PHE A 325 13.56 19.68 2.68
CA PHE A 325 12.74 18.54 3.09
C PHE A 325 12.56 17.53 1.95
N GLU A 326 12.15 18.01 0.77
CA GLU A 326 11.89 17.18 -0.41
C GLU A 326 13.12 16.34 -0.77
N LEU A 327 14.30 16.97 -0.82
CA LEU A 327 15.56 16.27 -1.10
C LEU A 327 15.85 15.18 -0.06
N ARG A 328 15.61 15.47 1.23
CA ARG A 328 15.89 14.54 2.32
C ARG A 328 14.99 13.30 2.28
N VAL A 329 13.71 13.47 1.96
CA VAL A 329 12.75 12.36 1.91
C VAL A 329 12.66 11.69 0.54
N SER A 330 13.15 12.32 -0.53
CA SER A 330 13.09 11.78 -1.89
C SER A 330 13.74 10.41 -2.02
N SER A 331 14.90 10.22 -1.39
CA SER A 331 15.61 8.93 -1.38
C SER A 331 14.84 7.86 -0.61
N LEU A 332 14.18 8.23 0.49
CA LEU A 332 13.35 7.33 1.30
C LEU A 332 12.16 6.83 0.48
N PHE A 333 11.40 7.75 -0.11
CA PHE A 333 10.25 7.40 -0.94
C PHE A 333 10.65 6.71 -2.26
N GLY A 334 11.80 7.05 -2.83
CA GLY A 334 12.38 6.33 -3.96
C GLY A 334 12.67 4.86 -3.62
N ARG A 335 13.22 4.61 -2.42
CA ARG A 335 13.43 3.24 -1.92
C ARG A 335 12.09 2.54 -1.64
N VAL A 336 11.11 3.24 -1.08
CA VAL A 336 9.75 2.68 -0.88
C VAL A 336 9.16 2.19 -2.20
N LEU A 337 9.17 3.03 -3.23
CA LEU A 337 8.65 2.69 -4.55
C LEU A 337 9.43 1.53 -5.20
N ALA A 338 10.76 1.50 -5.06
CA ALA A 338 11.58 0.39 -5.56
C ALA A 338 11.21 -0.94 -4.87
N ASN A 339 11.08 -0.93 -3.55
CA ASN A 339 10.68 -2.10 -2.76
C ASN A 339 9.28 -2.61 -3.12
N LEU A 340 8.34 -1.71 -3.44
CA LEU A 340 7.00 -2.10 -3.91
C LEU A 340 7.07 -2.81 -5.27
N ASN A 341 7.87 -2.30 -6.20
CA ASN A 341 8.06 -2.92 -7.52
C ASN A 341 8.80 -4.27 -7.42
N GLU A 342 9.82 -4.36 -6.57
CA GLU A 342 10.52 -5.61 -6.27
C GLU A 342 9.53 -6.62 -5.67
N SER A 343 8.74 -6.23 -4.67
CA SER A 343 7.74 -7.09 -4.05
C SER A 343 6.69 -7.59 -5.05
N ARG A 344 6.22 -6.72 -5.96
CA ARG A 344 5.31 -7.13 -7.06
C ARG A 344 5.95 -8.20 -7.94
N THR A 345 7.23 -8.05 -8.28
CA THR A 345 7.98 -9.00 -9.11
C THR A 345 8.17 -10.34 -8.39
N LEU A 346 8.50 -10.30 -7.10
CA LEU A 346 8.67 -11.49 -6.26
C LEU A 346 7.35 -12.26 -6.08
N VAL A 347 6.23 -11.56 -5.89
CA VAL A 347 4.89 -12.18 -5.83
C VAL A 347 4.59 -12.88 -7.15
N ALA A 348 4.77 -12.22 -8.29
CA ALA A 348 4.52 -12.82 -9.60
C ALA A 348 5.43 -14.05 -9.86
N LEU A 349 6.69 -13.98 -9.43
CA LEU A 349 7.63 -15.11 -9.52
C LEU A 349 7.18 -16.28 -8.65
N ARG A 350 6.84 -16.03 -7.38
CA ARG A 350 6.34 -17.04 -6.45
C ARG A 350 5.09 -17.72 -7.01
N ASP A 351 4.12 -16.95 -7.48
CA ASP A 351 2.86 -17.47 -8.01
C ASP A 351 3.07 -18.28 -9.30
N THR A 352 4.11 -17.96 -10.09
CA THR A 352 4.52 -18.74 -11.26
C THR A 352 5.24 -20.04 -10.88
N LEU A 353 6.11 -20.00 -9.86
CA LEU A 353 6.92 -21.15 -9.43
C LEU A 353 6.11 -22.16 -8.63
N LEU A 354 5.18 -21.71 -7.79
CA LEU A 354 4.39 -22.56 -6.90
C LEU A 354 3.75 -23.76 -7.63
N PRO A 355 2.92 -23.59 -8.67
CA PRO A 355 2.29 -24.72 -9.34
C PRO A 355 3.31 -25.65 -10.02
N LYS A 356 4.40 -25.09 -10.57
CA LYS A 356 5.46 -25.86 -11.27
C LYS A 356 6.32 -26.69 -10.33
N LEU A 357 6.57 -26.18 -9.13
CA LEU A 357 7.30 -26.89 -8.08
C LEU A 357 6.43 -27.99 -7.47
N LEU A 358 5.13 -27.72 -7.27
CA LEU A 358 4.18 -28.73 -6.76
C LEU A 358 3.92 -29.85 -7.76
N SER A 359 3.88 -29.56 -9.07
CA SER A 359 3.71 -30.58 -10.11
C SER A 359 4.99 -31.35 -10.45
N GLY A 360 6.16 -30.87 -10.01
CA GLY A 360 7.46 -31.39 -10.41
C GLY A 360 7.90 -31.03 -11.82
N GLU A 361 7.15 -30.17 -12.54
CA GLU A 361 7.50 -29.65 -13.88
C GLU A 361 8.85 -28.92 -13.85
N VAL A 362 9.11 -28.17 -12.77
CA VAL A 362 10.40 -27.54 -12.53
C VAL A 362 11.08 -28.27 -11.38
N ARG A 363 12.25 -28.86 -11.66
CA ARG A 363 13.10 -29.42 -10.61
C ARG A 363 13.64 -28.30 -9.74
N VAL A 364 13.70 -28.54 -8.43
CA VAL A 364 14.21 -27.61 -7.41
C VAL A 364 15.49 -26.89 -7.86
N LYS A 365 16.51 -27.64 -8.32
CA LYS A 365 17.80 -27.07 -8.75
C LYS A 365 17.69 -26.04 -9.87
N HIS A 366 16.71 -26.18 -10.75
CA HIS A 366 16.49 -25.22 -11.83
C HIS A 366 15.72 -23.98 -11.33
N ALA A 367 14.81 -24.15 -10.37
CA ALA A 367 14.14 -23.03 -9.73
C ALA A 367 15.12 -22.15 -8.92
N GLU A 368 16.12 -22.75 -8.26
CA GLU A 368 17.19 -21.99 -7.58
C GLU A 368 17.94 -21.09 -8.55
N GLN A 369 18.37 -21.63 -9.70
CA GLN A 369 19.06 -20.85 -10.74
C GLN A 369 18.19 -19.72 -11.31
N LEU A 370 16.87 -19.93 -11.44
CA LEU A 370 15.94 -18.90 -11.89
C LEU A 370 15.75 -17.77 -10.87
N VAL A 371 15.85 -18.08 -9.58
CA VAL A 371 15.82 -17.08 -8.49
C VAL A 371 17.15 -16.32 -8.44
N GLU A 372 18.28 -17.01 -8.57
CA GLU A 372 19.63 -16.40 -8.52
C GLU A 372 20.00 -15.57 -9.76
N SER A 373 19.43 -15.88 -10.92
CA SER A 373 19.75 -15.21 -12.20
C SER A 373 18.98 -13.92 -12.44
N ARG A 374 18.02 -13.54 -11.57
CA ARG A 374 17.29 -12.28 -11.70
C ARG A 374 17.96 -11.20 -10.83
N PRO A 375 18.28 -10.03 -11.42
CA PRO A 375 18.97 -8.93 -10.76
C PRO A 375 18.16 -8.25 -9.67
#